data_AF-A0A0T6B344-F1
#
_entry.id   AF-A0A0T6B344-F1
#
_cell.length_a   1.000
_cell.length_b   1.000
_cell.length_c   1.000
_cell.angle_alpha   90.00
_cell.angle_beta   90.00
_cell.angle_gamma   90.00
#
_symmetry.space_group_name_H-M   'P 1'
#
loop_
_entity.id
_entity.type
_entity.pdbx_description
1 polymer ?
#
loop_
_entity_poly.entity_id
_entity_poly.type
_entity_poly.pdbx_seq_one_letter_code
_entity_poly.pdbx_strand_id
1 'polypeptide(L)'
;PISLAILNPISFVLMEVGQRKNNQNLSPISVNSIESGHSMLNQKRCKLIISVAKGIFLNPIIFMTLLGIIGNLIFKHEVPVYLSEILNALGSAFSASALFLLGLRMVGKVHKLRGATLIIPGILIIVKLLCLPIVTREVINIVHAGYNETDTTDLSTYGFLYGTFPAAPTVFVFATQYSLDIDLIASAMVACTFISAPLMFVSAKMITLNDTDPAEYVKQLNSFTFDVSLVGLVASVWVLLLYILTKRVNRVPHKITSCLILSQVLACTGAILWNTLENKEGWAGYVQFSIFSLGVYSSRLWTAILAIVLLFLQCRSLCFVLKLIPVFFIIGWGLPLLMSILLLLYGRTDSLPYEDKNPNFAYGVFQAIVAVSLLVLCFIGKP
;
A
#
# COMPACT_ATOMS: atom_id res chain seq x y z
N PRO A 1 -7.61 -1.29 -20.01
CA PRO A 1 -8.36 -2.44 -20.58
C PRO A 1 -7.51 -3.34 -21.48
N ILE A 2 -6.83 -2.78 -22.50
CA ILE A 2 -5.98 -3.52 -23.46
C ILE A 2 -4.85 -4.30 -22.75
N SER A 3 -4.27 -3.69 -21.72
CA SER A 3 -3.21 -4.32 -20.91
C SER A 3 -3.65 -5.64 -20.25
N LEU A 4 -4.89 -5.77 -19.79
CA LEU A 4 -5.29 -7.02 -19.12
C LEU A 4 -5.48 -8.16 -20.11
N ALA A 5 -6.20 -7.94 -21.22
CA ALA A 5 -6.59 -9.02 -22.13
C ALA A 5 -5.40 -9.66 -22.86
N ILE A 6 -4.43 -8.84 -23.27
CA ILE A 6 -3.27 -9.30 -24.06
C ILE A 6 -2.05 -9.55 -23.16
N LEU A 7 -1.74 -8.68 -22.18
CA LEU A 7 -0.58 -8.90 -21.31
C LEU A 7 -0.85 -9.82 -20.11
N ASN A 8 -2.10 -10.14 -19.78
CA ASN A 8 -2.42 -11.01 -18.64
C ASN A 8 -3.38 -12.16 -19.00
N PRO A 9 -3.01 -13.04 -19.96
CA PRO A 9 -3.83 -14.17 -20.37
C PRO A 9 -4.05 -15.18 -19.23
N ILE A 10 -3.08 -15.28 -18.32
CA ILE A 10 -3.12 -16.18 -17.16
C ILE A 10 -4.32 -15.86 -16.27
N SER A 11 -4.59 -14.58 -16.00
CA SER A 11 -5.72 -14.20 -15.14
C SER A 11 -7.07 -14.58 -15.76
N PHE A 12 -7.24 -14.42 -17.07
CA PHE A 12 -8.46 -14.85 -17.75
C PHE A 12 -8.66 -16.36 -17.73
N VAL A 13 -7.59 -17.13 -17.96
CA VAL A 13 -7.63 -18.59 -17.84
C VAL A 13 -8.04 -18.98 -16.41
N LEU A 14 -7.46 -18.36 -15.38
CA LEU A 14 -7.80 -18.65 -13.99
C LEU A 14 -9.24 -18.25 -13.64
N MET A 15 -9.73 -17.10 -14.11
CA MET A 15 -11.11 -16.64 -13.89
C MET A 15 -12.12 -17.59 -14.55
N GLU A 16 -11.87 -18.00 -15.79
CA GLU A 16 -12.73 -18.93 -16.54
C GLU A 16 -12.75 -20.32 -15.90
N VAL A 17 -11.60 -20.81 -15.44
CA VAL A 17 -11.51 -22.07 -14.67
C VAL A 17 -12.28 -21.95 -13.35
N GLY A 18 -12.15 -20.83 -12.64
CA GLY A 18 -12.86 -20.55 -11.39
C GLY A 18 -14.37 -20.52 -11.58
N GLN A 19 -14.86 -19.80 -12.59
CA GLN A 19 -16.28 -19.71 -12.91
C GLN A 19 -16.89 -21.09 -13.22
N ARG A 20 -16.16 -21.94 -13.96
CA ARG A 20 -16.61 -23.31 -14.29
C ARG A 20 -16.66 -24.22 -13.10
N LYS A 21 -15.65 -24.15 -12.21
CA LYS A 21 -15.66 -24.92 -10.96
C LYS A 21 -16.87 -24.52 -10.10
N ASN A 22 -17.19 -23.23 -10.04
CA ASN A 22 -18.35 -22.74 -9.31
C ASN A 22 -19.68 -23.23 -9.94
N ASN A 23 -19.80 -23.18 -11.26
CA ASN A 23 -20.99 -23.67 -11.98
C ASN A 23 -21.14 -25.21 -11.87
N GLN A 24 -20.04 -25.97 -11.88
CA GLN A 24 -20.07 -27.42 -11.68
C GLN A 24 -20.52 -27.81 -10.27
N ASN A 25 -20.14 -27.04 -9.25
CA ASN A 25 -20.61 -27.25 -7.88
C ASN A 25 -22.12 -26.94 -7.72
N LEU A 26 -22.69 -26.10 -8.59
CA LEU A 26 -24.12 -25.74 -8.58
C LEU A 26 -25.02 -26.77 -9.29
N SER A 27 -24.44 -27.67 -10.09
CA SER A 27 -25.15 -28.73 -10.81
C SER A 27 -24.68 -30.11 -10.35
N PRO A 28 -25.25 -30.69 -9.27
CA PRO A 28 -24.97 -32.06 -8.88
C PRO A 28 -25.88 -32.98 -9.70
N ILE A 29 -25.50 -33.33 -10.93
CA ILE A 29 -26.25 -34.35 -11.67
C ILE A 29 -25.31 -35.40 -12.29
N SER A 30 -25.63 -36.64 -11.89
CA SER A 30 -25.34 -37.94 -12.49
C SER A 30 -23.89 -38.37 -12.54
N VAL A 31 -23.45 -38.96 -11.43
CA VAL A 31 -22.59 -40.14 -11.46
C VAL A 31 -23.34 -41.21 -12.26
N ASN A 32 -22.94 -41.44 -13.50
CA ASN A 32 -23.05 -42.72 -14.20
C ASN A 32 -22.26 -42.64 -15.50
N SER A 33 -20.97 -42.97 -15.42
CA SER A 33 -20.27 -43.69 -16.49
C SER A 33 -18.88 -44.05 -15.96
N ILE A 34 -18.80 -45.28 -15.47
CA ILE A 34 -17.58 -46.04 -15.28
C ILE A 34 -16.92 -46.27 -16.66
N GLU A 35 -15.59 -46.41 -16.64
CA GLU A 35 -14.70 -46.94 -17.70
C GLU A 35 -14.19 -46.01 -18.82
N SER A 36 -12.88 -45.69 -18.72
CA SER A 36 -11.80 -46.24 -19.57
C SER A 36 -10.75 -45.21 -20.06
N GLY A 37 -9.47 -45.55 -19.81
CA GLY A 37 -8.32 -45.24 -20.68
C GLY A 37 -7.72 -43.82 -20.64
N HIS A 38 -6.40 -43.75 -20.43
CA HIS A 38 -5.54 -42.55 -20.49
C HIS A 38 -5.77 -41.59 -21.68
N SER A 39 -6.39 -42.04 -22.79
CA SER A 39 -6.74 -41.22 -23.96
C SER A 39 -7.90 -40.24 -23.72
N MET A 40 -8.83 -40.57 -22.82
CA MET A 40 -9.99 -39.72 -22.48
C MET A 40 -9.58 -38.48 -21.68
N LEU A 41 -8.46 -38.55 -20.94
CA LEU A 41 -7.90 -37.45 -20.16
C LEU A 41 -7.39 -36.32 -21.07
N ASN A 42 -6.69 -36.65 -22.16
CA ASN A 42 -6.22 -35.65 -23.13
C ASN A 42 -7.38 -35.03 -23.91
N GLN A 43 -8.42 -35.80 -24.25
CA GLN A 43 -9.59 -35.26 -24.94
C GLN A 43 -10.43 -34.35 -24.03
N LYS A 44 -10.59 -34.70 -22.75
CA LYS A 44 -11.23 -33.84 -21.74
C LYS A 44 -10.41 -32.56 -21.49
N ARG A 45 -9.08 -32.65 -21.42
CA ARG A 45 -8.18 -31.50 -21.30
C ARG A 45 -8.23 -30.60 -22.54
N CYS A 46 -8.19 -31.16 -23.74
CA CYS A 46 -8.26 -30.41 -24.99
C CYS A 46 -9.64 -29.74 -25.15
N LYS A 47 -10.73 -30.44 -24.82
CA LYS A 47 -12.09 -29.87 -24.79
C LYS A 47 -12.22 -28.76 -23.75
N LEU A 48 -11.57 -28.90 -22.59
CA LEU A 48 -11.50 -27.85 -21.58
C LEU A 48 -10.72 -26.63 -22.09
N ILE A 49 -9.55 -26.82 -22.71
CA ILE A 49 -8.73 -25.75 -23.30
C ILE A 49 -9.49 -25.02 -24.41
N ILE A 50 -10.07 -25.75 -25.36
CA ILE A 50 -10.87 -25.17 -26.46
C ILE A 50 -12.06 -24.40 -25.91
N SER A 51 -12.73 -24.97 -24.90
CA SER A 51 -13.88 -24.33 -24.30
C SER A 51 -13.49 -23.10 -23.47
N VAL A 52 -12.35 -23.11 -22.77
CA VAL A 52 -11.80 -21.95 -22.05
C VAL A 52 -11.38 -20.86 -23.04
N ALA A 53 -10.69 -21.21 -24.11
CA ALA A 53 -10.35 -20.28 -25.18
C ALA A 53 -11.61 -19.65 -25.78
N LYS A 54 -12.64 -20.45 -26.06
CA LYS A 54 -13.94 -19.95 -26.53
C LYS A 54 -14.60 -19.00 -25.52
N GLY A 55 -14.55 -19.30 -24.23
CA GLY A 55 -15.09 -18.42 -23.16
C GLY A 55 -14.35 -17.08 -23.07
N ILE A 56 -13.02 -17.09 -23.23
CA ILE A 56 -12.19 -15.89 -23.24
C ILE A 56 -12.48 -15.05 -24.49
N PHE A 57 -12.46 -15.65 -25.70
CA PHE A 57 -12.71 -14.90 -26.94
C PHE A 57 -14.14 -14.39 -27.09
N LEU A 58 -15.12 -15.09 -26.52
CA LEU A 58 -16.52 -14.62 -26.47
C LEU A 58 -16.79 -13.64 -25.33
N ASN A 59 -15.80 -13.32 -24.49
CA ASN A 59 -15.98 -12.28 -23.49
C ASN A 59 -16.16 -10.94 -24.21
N PRO A 60 -17.32 -10.26 -24.04
CA PRO A 60 -17.64 -9.05 -24.79
C PRO A 60 -16.62 -7.94 -24.56
N ILE A 61 -16.01 -7.87 -23.38
CA ILE A 61 -14.98 -6.87 -23.06
C ILE A 61 -13.72 -7.13 -23.88
N ILE A 62 -13.25 -8.38 -23.96
CA ILE A 62 -12.04 -8.75 -24.72
C ILE A 62 -12.30 -8.59 -26.22
N PHE A 63 -13.45 -9.07 -26.68
CA PHE A 63 -13.86 -8.96 -28.08
C PHE A 63 -13.91 -7.50 -28.54
N MET A 64 -14.54 -6.61 -27.76
CA MET A 64 -14.60 -5.18 -28.07
C MET A 64 -13.21 -4.51 -28.07
N THR A 65 -12.30 -4.91 -27.16
CA THR A 65 -10.92 -4.38 -27.20
C THR A 65 -10.15 -4.82 -28.45
N LEU A 66 -10.31 -6.07 -28.89
CA LEU A 66 -9.67 -6.57 -30.09
C LEU A 66 -10.23 -5.87 -31.34
N LEU A 67 -11.54 -5.69 -31.40
CA LEU A 67 -12.22 -4.95 -32.46
C LEU A 67 -11.74 -3.49 -32.51
N GLY A 68 -11.54 -2.85 -31.35
CA GLY A 68 -10.94 -1.52 -31.27
C GLY A 68 -9.53 -1.44 -31.87
N ILE A 69 -8.66 -2.43 -31.60
CA ILE A 69 -7.31 -2.50 -32.18
C ILE A 69 -7.37 -2.69 -33.70
N ILE A 70 -8.18 -3.67 -34.15
CA ILE A 70 -8.36 -3.95 -35.59
C ILE A 70 -8.92 -2.72 -36.30
N GLY A 71 -9.92 -2.06 -35.72
CA GLY A 71 -10.48 -0.81 -36.22
C GLY A 71 -9.42 0.28 -36.34
N ASN A 72 -8.61 0.49 -35.30
CA ASN A 72 -7.53 1.48 -35.31
C ASN A 72 -6.52 1.25 -36.45
N LEU A 73 -6.22 -0.02 -36.76
CA LEU A 73 -5.34 -0.39 -37.87
C LEU A 73 -6.00 -0.19 -39.24
N ILE A 74 -7.27 -0.59 -39.40
CA ILE A 74 -8.03 -0.39 -40.65
C ILE A 74 -8.15 1.10 -40.98
N PHE A 75 -8.38 1.93 -39.96
CA PHE A 75 -8.51 3.38 -40.11
C PHE A 75 -7.15 4.12 -40.13
N LYS A 76 -6.02 3.42 -40.22
CA LYS A 76 -4.66 4.02 -40.28
C LYS A 76 -4.40 5.05 -39.17
N HIS A 77 -4.86 4.76 -37.95
CA HIS A 77 -4.78 5.64 -36.77
C HIS A 77 -5.65 6.91 -36.82
N GLU A 78 -6.54 7.06 -37.82
CA GLU A 78 -7.47 8.18 -37.93
C GLU A 78 -8.94 7.69 -37.90
N VAL A 79 -9.53 7.65 -36.71
CA VAL A 79 -10.92 7.23 -36.53
C VAL A 79 -11.87 8.29 -37.13
N PRO A 80 -12.89 7.90 -37.94
CA PRO A 80 -13.85 8.85 -38.50
C PRO A 80 -14.49 9.75 -37.43
N VAL A 81 -14.66 11.04 -37.73
CA VAL A 81 -15.05 12.09 -36.77
C VAL A 81 -16.27 11.70 -35.93
N TYR A 82 -17.36 11.27 -36.57
CA TYR A 82 -18.58 10.87 -35.85
C TYR A 82 -18.38 9.69 -34.90
N LEU A 83 -17.57 8.71 -35.29
CA LEU A 83 -17.26 7.55 -34.45
C LEU A 83 -16.30 7.94 -33.33
N SER A 84 -15.34 8.82 -33.60
CA SER A 84 -14.38 9.34 -32.63
C SER A 84 -15.07 10.10 -31.50
N GLU A 85 -16.03 10.97 -31.80
CA GLU A 85 -16.75 11.73 -30.76
C GLU A 85 -17.56 10.80 -29.84
N ILE A 86 -18.26 9.81 -30.40
CA ILE A 86 -19.03 8.82 -29.62
C ILE A 86 -18.09 7.99 -28.74
N LEU A 87 -17.00 7.47 -29.31
CA LEU A 87 -16.03 6.66 -28.57
C LEU A 87 -15.31 7.46 -27.48
N ASN A 88 -14.99 8.72 -27.72
CA ASN A 88 -14.37 9.60 -26.73
C ASN A 88 -15.35 9.93 -25.58
N ALA A 89 -16.62 10.20 -25.89
CA ALA A 89 -17.64 10.41 -24.87
C ALA A 89 -17.83 9.16 -23.99
N LEU A 90 -17.95 7.98 -24.60
CA LEU A 90 -18.08 6.72 -23.86
C LEU A 90 -16.81 6.36 -23.07
N GLY A 91 -15.63 6.57 -23.67
CA GLY A 91 -14.33 6.27 -23.08
C GLY A 91 -14.02 7.15 -21.87
N SER A 92 -14.30 8.45 -21.95
CA SER A 92 -14.12 9.38 -20.84
C SER A 92 -15.09 9.11 -19.68
N ALA A 93 -16.35 8.75 -19.98
CA ALA A 93 -17.35 8.40 -18.98
C ALA A 93 -17.09 7.05 -18.27
N PHE A 94 -16.34 6.14 -18.90
CA PHE A 94 -16.10 4.78 -18.38
C PHE A 94 -15.46 4.79 -16.99
N SER A 95 -14.37 5.55 -16.81
CA SER A 95 -13.64 5.57 -15.53
C SER A 95 -14.52 6.06 -14.40
N ALA A 96 -15.28 7.14 -14.62
CA ALA A 96 -16.23 7.68 -13.64
C ALA A 96 -17.35 6.67 -13.32
N SER A 97 -17.93 6.04 -14.36
CA SER A 97 -19.00 5.05 -14.19
C SER A 97 -18.54 3.79 -13.45
N ALA A 98 -17.34 3.29 -13.77
CA ALA A 98 -16.76 2.12 -13.12
C ALA A 98 -16.43 2.40 -11.64
N LEU A 99 -15.84 3.57 -11.34
CA LEU A 99 -15.56 4.01 -9.97
C LEU A 99 -16.85 4.27 -9.17
N PHE A 100 -17.88 4.82 -9.81
CA PHE A 100 -19.18 5.01 -9.17
C PHE A 100 -19.85 3.68 -8.83
N LEU A 101 -19.86 2.72 -9.78
CA LEU A 101 -20.38 1.37 -9.54
C LEU A 101 -19.60 0.64 -8.45
N LEU A 102 -18.27 0.80 -8.44
CA LEU A 102 -17.39 0.29 -7.38
C LEU A 102 -17.80 0.86 -6.01
N GLY A 103 -17.98 2.18 -5.93
CA GLY A 103 -18.44 2.87 -4.72
C GLY A 103 -19.80 2.34 -4.24
N LEU A 104 -20.80 2.27 -5.13
CA LEU A 104 -22.13 1.75 -4.82
C LEU A 104 -22.10 0.32 -4.28
N ARG A 105 -21.23 -0.54 -4.82
CA ARG A 105 -21.12 -1.95 -4.40
C ARG A 105 -20.39 -2.13 -3.08
N MET A 106 -19.52 -1.19 -2.71
CA MET A 106 -18.80 -1.24 -1.44
C MET A 106 -19.67 -0.79 -0.24
N VAL A 107 -20.60 0.15 -0.45
CA VAL A 107 -21.39 0.74 0.65
C VAL A 107 -22.15 -0.35 1.42
N GLY A 108 -22.00 -0.35 2.75
CA GLY A 108 -22.65 -1.32 3.64
C GLY A 108 -22.08 -2.74 3.57
N LYS A 109 -21.09 -3.02 2.71
CA LYS A 109 -20.45 -4.34 2.56
C LYS A 109 -19.00 -4.39 3.02
N VAL A 110 -18.41 -3.25 3.43
CA VAL A 110 -17.02 -3.16 3.96
C VAL A 110 -16.77 -4.13 5.11
N HIS A 111 -17.79 -4.49 5.89
CA HIS A 111 -17.67 -5.48 6.98
C HIS A 111 -17.27 -6.89 6.50
N LYS A 112 -17.37 -7.20 5.20
CA LYS A 112 -16.90 -8.45 4.60
C LYS A 112 -15.37 -8.55 4.57
N LEU A 113 -14.66 -7.42 4.66
CA LEU A 113 -13.20 -7.34 4.89
C LEU A 113 -12.87 -7.47 6.38
N ARG A 114 -13.35 -8.52 7.06
CA ARG A 114 -13.05 -8.72 8.48
C ARG A 114 -12.61 -10.15 8.77
N GLY A 115 -11.57 -10.27 9.59
CA GLY A 115 -11.03 -11.55 10.01
C GLY A 115 -10.24 -12.23 8.90
N ALA A 116 -10.42 -13.53 8.71
CA ALA A 116 -9.64 -14.34 7.79
C ALA A 116 -9.81 -13.93 6.31
N THR A 117 -10.96 -13.36 5.93
CA THR A 117 -11.24 -12.92 4.55
C THR A 117 -10.42 -11.70 4.12
N LEU A 118 -9.87 -10.93 5.07
CA LEU A 118 -8.98 -9.80 4.78
C LEU A 118 -7.54 -10.24 4.50
N ILE A 119 -7.14 -11.44 4.94
CA ILE A 119 -5.73 -11.88 4.85
C ILE A 119 -5.28 -11.95 3.40
N ILE A 120 -6.05 -12.62 2.54
CA ILE A 120 -5.69 -12.78 1.12
C ILE A 120 -5.63 -11.42 0.40
N PRO A 121 -6.67 -10.56 0.42
CA PRO A 121 -6.60 -9.24 -0.18
C PRO A 121 -5.50 -8.36 0.44
N GLY A 122 -5.29 -8.43 1.75
CA GLY A 122 -4.26 -7.67 2.45
C GLY A 122 -2.86 -8.01 1.95
N ILE A 123 -2.53 -9.30 1.83
CA ILE A 123 -1.25 -9.75 1.28
C ILE A 123 -1.09 -9.27 -0.17
N LEU A 124 -2.13 -9.40 -1.00
CA LEU A 124 -2.09 -8.95 -2.39
C LEU A 124 -1.88 -7.44 -2.52
N ILE A 125 -2.51 -6.64 -1.65
CA ILE A 125 -2.29 -5.19 -1.60
C ILE A 125 -0.84 -4.88 -1.23
N ILE A 126 -0.28 -5.54 -0.22
CA ILE A 126 1.11 -5.33 0.20
C ILE A 126 2.08 -5.71 -0.92
N VAL A 127 1.91 -6.89 -1.53
CA VAL A 127 2.75 -7.33 -2.65
C VAL A 127 2.63 -6.37 -3.82
N LYS A 128 1.43 -5.89 -4.13
CA LYS A 128 1.23 -4.91 -5.20
C LYS A 128 1.86 -3.56 -4.88
N LEU A 129 1.74 -3.05 -3.67
CA LEU A 129 2.21 -1.69 -3.37
C LEU A 129 3.70 -1.63 -3.01
N LEU A 130 4.31 -2.73 -2.56
CA LEU A 130 5.73 -2.78 -2.17
C LEU A 130 6.59 -3.56 -3.16
N CYS A 131 6.17 -4.78 -3.55
CA CYS A 131 6.99 -5.64 -4.40
C CYS A 131 6.90 -5.25 -5.87
N LEU A 132 5.69 -4.96 -6.38
CA LEU A 132 5.51 -4.66 -7.81
C LEU A 132 6.35 -3.46 -8.29
N PRO A 133 6.40 -2.29 -7.59
CA PRO A 133 7.23 -1.16 -8.02
C PRO A 133 8.72 -1.51 -8.16
N ILE A 134 9.24 -2.30 -7.22
CA ILE A 134 10.64 -2.72 -7.21
C ILE A 134 10.90 -3.70 -8.36
N VAL A 135 10.04 -4.72 -8.51
CA VAL A 135 10.16 -5.69 -9.60
C VAL A 135 10.07 -5.00 -10.97
N THR A 136 9.15 -4.04 -11.16
CA THR A 136 9.06 -3.30 -12.42
C THR A 136 10.30 -2.49 -12.72
N ARG A 137 10.90 -1.85 -11.70
CA ARG A 137 12.15 -1.09 -11.85
C ARG A 137 13.30 -2.00 -12.25
N GLU A 138 13.50 -3.10 -11.52
CA GLU A 138 14.60 -4.03 -11.77
C GLU A 138 14.47 -4.74 -13.13
N VAL A 139 13.27 -5.13 -13.53
CA VAL A 139 13.05 -5.76 -14.85
C VAL A 139 13.43 -4.79 -15.97
N ILE A 140 13.08 -3.50 -15.86
CA ILE A 140 13.43 -2.51 -16.90
C ILE A 140 14.95 -2.29 -16.97
N ASN A 141 15.62 -2.22 -15.81
CA ASN A 141 17.08 -2.10 -15.74
C ASN A 141 17.79 -3.32 -16.35
N ILE A 142 17.33 -4.54 -16.03
CA ILE A 142 17.94 -5.78 -16.54
C ILE A 142 17.77 -5.91 -18.06
N VAL A 143 16.60 -5.50 -18.58
CA VAL A 143 16.29 -5.59 -20.01
C VAL A 143 17.00 -4.51 -20.83
N HIS A 144 17.57 -3.48 -20.19
CA HIS A 144 18.16 -2.31 -20.86
C HIS A 144 17.20 -1.73 -21.91
N ALA A 145 15.97 -1.45 -21.47
CA ALA A 145 14.88 -1.10 -22.39
C ALA A 145 15.00 0.31 -23.01
N GLY A 146 15.89 1.17 -22.50
CA GLY A 146 16.17 2.47 -23.07
C GLY A 146 17.19 2.40 -24.23
N TYR A 147 17.27 3.45 -25.03
CA TYR A 147 18.28 3.56 -26.08
C TYR A 147 19.69 3.78 -25.50
N ASN A 148 19.74 4.49 -24.38
CA ASN A 148 20.95 4.75 -23.58
C ASN A 148 20.74 4.35 -22.11
N GLU A 149 21.81 4.36 -21.33
CA GLU A 149 21.78 4.12 -19.88
C GLU A 149 20.89 5.15 -19.14
N THR A 150 20.93 6.42 -19.56
CA THR A 150 20.07 7.50 -19.03
C THR A 150 18.59 7.21 -19.29
N ASP A 151 18.27 6.83 -20.52
CA ASP A 151 16.87 6.55 -20.90
C ASP A 151 16.36 5.30 -20.18
N THR A 152 17.23 4.31 -19.96
CA THR A 152 16.90 3.10 -19.19
C THR A 152 16.61 3.45 -17.73
N THR A 153 17.38 4.36 -17.13
CA THR A 153 17.17 4.82 -15.76
C THR A 153 15.90 5.67 -15.62
N ASP A 154 15.60 6.52 -16.60
CA ASP A 154 14.35 7.27 -16.64
C ASP A 154 13.13 6.34 -16.79
N LEU A 155 13.23 5.35 -17.67
CA LEU A 155 12.16 4.38 -17.90
C LEU A 155 11.94 3.48 -16.67
N SER A 156 13.02 3.08 -15.98
CA SER A 156 12.89 2.28 -14.75
C SER A 156 12.32 3.08 -13.59
N THR A 157 12.64 4.37 -13.52
CA THR A 157 12.06 5.34 -12.58
C THR A 157 10.57 5.56 -12.85
N TYR A 158 10.19 5.73 -14.12
CA TYR A 158 8.80 5.75 -14.55
C TYR A 158 8.07 4.44 -14.20
N GLY A 159 8.70 3.29 -14.44
CA GLY A 159 8.18 1.97 -14.11
C GLY A 159 7.94 1.80 -12.61
N PHE A 160 8.85 2.28 -11.77
CA PHE A 160 8.68 2.31 -10.31
C PHE A 160 7.45 3.12 -9.91
N LEU A 161 7.28 4.35 -10.42
CA LEU A 161 6.09 5.17 -10.15
C LEU A 161 4.82 4.49 -10.63
N TYR A 162 4.81 3.96 -11.85
CA TYR A 162 3.67 3.28 -12.41
C TYR A 162 3.26 2.06 -11.59
N GLY A 163 4.23 1.32 -11.04
CA GLY A 163 3.98 0.19 -10.14
C GLY A 163 3.28 0.58 -8.84
N THR A 164 3.43 1.83 -8.38
CA THR A 164 2.82 2.32 -7.13
C THR A 164 1.34 2.68 -7.28
N PHE A 165 0.84 2.79 -8.52
CA PHE A 165 -0.53 3.18 -8.79
C PHE A 165 -1.53 2.11 -8.33
N PRO A 166 -2.73 2.54 -7.89
CA PRO A 166 -3.74 1.60 -7.41
C PRO A 166 -4.22 0.68 -8.54
N ALA A 167 -4.82 -0.45 -8.17
CA ALA A 167 -5.38 -1.37 -9.15
C ALA A 167 -6.46 -0.67 -10.00
N ALA A 168 -6.37 -0.86 -11.33
CA ALA A 168 -7.28 -0.22 -12.26
C ALA A 168 -8.75 -0.63 -12.01
N PRO A 169 -9.72 0.31 -12.11
CA PRO A 169 -11.16 0.02 -11.93
C PRO A 169 -11.70 -1.03 -12.90
N THR A 170 -11.05 -1.23 -14.05
CA THR A 170 -11.43 -2.26 -15.03
C THR A 170 -11.42 -3.67 -14.43
N VAL A 171 -10.56 -3.95 -13.45
CA VAL A 171 -10.51 -5.26 -12.78
C VAL A 171 -11.85 -5.58 -12.08
N PHE A 172 -12.53 -4.56 -11.55
CA PHE A 172 -13.84 -4.70 -10.91
C PHE A 172 -14.96 -4.99 -11.94
N VAL A 173 -14.88 -4.42 -13.13
CA VAL A 173 -15.80 -4.74 -14.24
C VAL A 173 -15.66 -6.20 -14.65
N PHE A 174 -14.43 -6.72 -14.73
CA PHE A 174 -14.18 -8.14 -14.99
C PHE A 174 -14.69 -9.04 -13.85
N ALA A 175 -14.45 -8.67 -12.59
CA ALA A 175 -15.01 -9.40 -11.45
C ALA A 175 -16.54 -9.49 -11.50
N THR A 176 -17.20 -8.42 -11.92
CA THR A 176 -18.66 -8.37 -12.11
C THR A 176 -19.10 -9.30 -13.24
N GLN A 177 -18.42 -9.26 -14.39
CA GLN A 177 -18.74 -10.11 -15.54
C GLN A 177 -18.59 -11.60 -15.24
N TYR A 178 -17.56 -11.98 -14.48
CA TYR A 178 -17.30 -13.37 -14.10
C TYR A 178 -18.00 -13.79 -12.79
N SER A 179 -18.73 -12.88 -12.13
CA SER A 179 -19.39 -13.11 -10.84
C SER A 179 -18.44 -13.66 -9.76
N LEU A 180 -17.24 -13.10 -9.67
CA LEU A 180 -16.21 -13.49 -8.69
C LEU A 180 -16.22 -12.53 -7.51
N ASP A 181 -16.67 -13.00 -6.34
CA ASP A 181 -16.62 -12.32 -5.03
C ASP A 181 -16.60 -10.78 -5.11
N ILE A 182 -17.61 -10.22 -5.80
CA ILE A 182 -17.65 -8.83 -6.25
C ILE A 182 -17.49 -7.87 -5.07
N ASP A 183 -18.13 -8.18 -3.94
CA ASP A 183 -18.08 -7.38 -2.71
C ASP A 183 -16.67 -7.35 -2.09
N LEU A 184 -15.95 -8.49 -2.14
CA LEU A 184 -14.60 -8.60 -1.59
C LEU A 184 -13.61 -7.84 -2.46
N ILE A 185 -13.70 -8.00 -3.79
CA ILE A 185 -12.85 -7.29 -4.76
C ILE A 185 -13.11 -5.79 -4.70
N ALA A 186 -14.38 -5.38 -4.61
CA ALA A 186 -14.74 -3.97 -4.48
C ALA A 186 -14.10 -3.34 -3.25
N SER A 187 -14.30 -3.96 -2.09
CA SER A 187 -13.77 -3.45 -0.82
C SER A 187 -12.23 -3.44 -0.82
N ALA A 188 -11.59 -4.48 -1.35
CA ALA A 188 -10.13 -4.58 -1.44
C ALA A 188 -9.53 -3.55 -2.40
N MET A 189 -10.16 -3.29 -3.54
CA MET A 189 -9.71 -2.28 -4.51
C MET A 189 -9.78 -0.87 -3.93
N VAL A 190 -10.85 -0.55 -3.18
CA VAL A 190 -10.95 0.73 -2.50
C VAL A 190 -9.89 0.85 -1.40
N ALA A 191 -9.68 -0.18 -0.59
CA ALA A 191 -8.59 -0.21 0.39
C ALA A 191 -7.21 -0.02 -0.27
N CYS A 192 -6.96 -0.69 -1.40
CA CYS A 192 -5.74 -0.51 -2.20
C CYS A 192 -5.57 0.95 -2.65
N THR A 193 -6.65 1.60 -3.08
CA THR A 193 -6.62 3.00 -3.51
C THR A 193 -6.25 3.95 -2.36
N PHE A 194 -6.87 3.76 -1.19
CA PHE A 194 -6.55 4.56 -0.01
C PHE A 194 -5.11 4.36 0.48
N ILE A 195 -4.58 3.13 0.42
CA ILE A 195 -3.20 2.83 0.85
C ILE A 195 -2.16 3.26 -0.21
N SER A 196 -2.53 3.20 -1.49
CA SER A 196 -1.65 3.60 -2.61
C SER A 196 -1.41 5.09 -2.63
N ALA A 197 -2.40 5.94 -2.32
CA ALA A 197 -2.24 7.40 -2.36
C ALA A 197 -1.02 7.94 -1.55
N PRO A 198 -0.83 7.61 -0.26
CA PRO A 198 0.35 8.05 0.48
C PRO A 198 1.64 7.42 -0.04
N LEU A 199 1.62 6.15 -0.48
CA LEU A 199 2.80 5.48 -1.03
C LEU A 199 3.25 6.11 -2.35
N MET A 200 2.31 6.36 -3.26
CA MET A 200 2.55 7.05 -4.53
C MET A 200 3.12 8.45 -4.30
N PHE A 201 2.59 9.19 -3.32
CA PHE A 201 3.12 10.51 -2.95
C PHE A 201 4.57 10.44 -2.44
N VAL A 202 4.86 9.49 -1.54
CA VAL A 202 6.23 9.27 -1.03
C VAL A 202 7.17 8.84 -2.15
N SER A 203 6.75 7.91 -3.02
CA SER A 203 7.53 7.43 -4.15
C SER A 203 7.83 8.53 -5.18
N ALA A 204 6.85 9.38 -5.49
CA ALA A 204 7.03 10.52 -6.37
C ALA A 204 8.08 11.49 -5.82
N LYS A 205 7.99 11.82 -4.53
CA LYS A 205 8.98 12.68 -3.87
C LYS A 205 10.35 12.02 -3.80
N MET A 206 10.44 10.73 -3.46
CA MET A 206 11.71 9.99 -3.44
C MET A 206 12.45 10.06 -4.79
N ILE A 207 11.70 10.02 -5.90
CA ILE A 207 12.27 10.13 -7.23
C ILE A 207 12.75 11.55 -7.54
N THR A 208 11.92 12.56 -7.29
CA THR A 208 12.32 13.97 -7.48
C THR A 208 13.57 14.32 -6.67
N LEU A 209 13.73 13.71 -5.49
CA LEU A 209 14.89 13.92 -4.62
C LEU A 209 16.22 13.37 -5.18
N ASN A 210 16.21 12.39 -6.09
CA ASN A 210 17.44 11.86 -6.68
C ASN A 210 18.03 12.75 -7.79
N ASP A 211 17.21 13.60 -8.42
CA ASP A 211 17.63 14.46 -9.55
C ASP A 211 17.88 15.93 -9.14
N THR A 212 17.79 16.26 -7.85
CA THR A 212 17.84 17.66 -7.36
C THR A 212 19.19 17.98 -6.71
N ASP A 213 19.68 19.21 -6.90
CA ASP A 213 20.86 19.72 -6.20
C ASP A 213 20.74 19.57 -4.67
N PRO A 214 21.83 19.23 -3.96
CA PRO A 214 21.79 18.93 -2.52
C PRO A 214 21.13 20.05 -1.67
N ALA A 215 21.37 21.32 -1.99
CA ALA A 215 20.78 22.44 -1.25
C ALA A 215 19.24 22.54 -1.40
N GLU A 216 18.72 22.28 -2.59
CA GLU A 216 17.27 22.30 -2.87
C GLU A 216 16.60 21.01 -2.34
N TYR A 217 17.33 19.88 -2.33
CA TYR A 217 16.90 18.63 -1.70
C TYR A 217 16.49 18.83 -0.24
N VAL A 218 17.33 19.49 0.57
CA VAL A 218 17.05 19.71 1.99
C VAL A 218 15.82 20.61 2.20
N LYS A 219 15.66 21.62 1.35
CA LYS A 219 14.51 22.55 1.42
C LYS A 219 13.20 21.84 1.09
N GLN A 220 13.19 21.03 0.04
CA GLN A 220 12.02 20.23 -0.34
C GLN A 220 11.66 19.20 0.76
N LEU A 221 12.66 18.59 1.39
CA LEU A 221 12.47 17.61 2.44
C LEU A 221 11.88 18.23 3.72
N ASN A 222 12.31 19.44 4.07
CA ASN A 222 11.75 20.20 5.20
C ASN A 222 10.31 20.62 4.94
N SER A 223 10.01 21.15 3.75
CA SER A 223 8.63 21.48 3.35
C SER A 223 7.72 20.25 3.39
N PHE A 224 8.20 19.13 2.85
CA PHE A 224 7.47 17.86 2.87
C PHE A 224 7.21 17.36 4.29
N THR A 225 8.24 17.38 5.14
CA THR A 225 8.14 16.96 6.53
C THR A 225 7.13 17.82 7.28
N PHE A 226 7.10 19.13 7.00
CA PHE A 226 6.13 20.07 7.56
C PHE A 226 4.69 19.73 7.11
N ASP A 227 4.43 19.59 5.81
CA ASP A 227 3.11 19.32 5.26
C ASP A 227 2.52 18.00 5.79
N VAL A 228 3.32 16.93 5.77
CA VAL A 228 2.91 15.61 6.28
C VAL A 228 2.67 15.65 7.78
N SER A 229 3.49 16.39 8.53
CA SER A 229 3.32 16.52 9.98
C SER A 229 2.07 17.30 10.36
N LEU A 230 1.68 18.32 9.57
CA LEU A 230 0.46 19.08 9.79
C LEU A 230 -0.78 18.19 9.59
N VAL A 231 -0.85 17.46 8.48
CA VAL A 231 -1.95 16.52 8.21
C VAL A 231 -1.99 15.41 9.27
N GLY A 232 -0.83 14.86 9.63
CA GLY A 232 -0.69 13.85 10.66
C GLY A 232 -1.14 14.32 12.04
N LEU A 233 -0.84 15.57 12.41
CA LEU A 233 -1.26 16.17 13.67
C LEU A 233 -2.78 16.31 13.75
N VAL A 234 -3.41 16.90 12.71
CA VAL A 234 -4.87 17.09 12.66
C VAL A 234 -5.60 15.74 12.75
N ALA A 235 -5.15 14.74 11.99
CA ALA A 235 -5.73 13.41 12.03
C ALA A 235 -5.55 12.73 13.40
N SER A 236 -4.36 12.83 13.99
CA SER A 236 -4.07 12.22 15.29
C SER A 236 -4.88 12.83 16.43
N VAL A 237 -5.00 14.17 16.45
CA VAL A 237 -5.83 14.89 17.43
C VAL A 237 -7.30 14.51 17.27
N TRP A 238 -7.79 14.42 16.03
CA TRP A 238 -9.17 14.01 15.75
C TRP A 238 -9.47 12.60 16.29
N VAL A 239 -8.61 11.62 16.00
CA VAL A 239 -8.80 10.24 16.49
C VAL A 239 -8.70 10.18 18.02
N LEU A 240 -7.76 10.91 18.63
CA LEU A 240 -7.63 10.98 20.07
C LEU A 240 -8.89 11.55 20.73
N LEU A 241 -9.44 12.63 20.17
CA LEU A 241 -10.69 13.24 20.61
C LEU A 241 -11.86 12.25 20.53
N LEU A 242 -11.99 11.50 19.42
CA LEU A 242 -13.01 10.46 19.29
C LEU A 242 -12.89 9.36 20.35
N TYR A 243 -11.66 8.93 20.66
CA TYR A 243 -11.43 7.93 21.70
C TYR A 243 -11.82 8.42 23.09
N ILE A 244 -11.50 9.69 23.40
CA ILE A 244 -11.88 10.35 24.66
C ILE A 244 -13.41 10.47 24.76
N LEU A 245 -14.06 11.02 23.73
CA LEU A 245 -15.52 11.22 23.72
C LEU A 245 -16.30 9.90 23.83
N THR A 246 -15.84 8.85 23.14
CA THR A 246 -16.48 7.53 23.21
C THR A 246 -16.16 6.75 24.48
N LYS A 247 -15.30 7.28 25.37
CA LYS A 247 -14.77 6.63 26.58
C LYS A 247 -14.16 5.24 26.30
N ARG A 248 -13.76 4.98 25.05
CA ARG A 248 -13.20 3.68 24.63
C ARG A 248 -11.74 3.51 25.02
N VAL A 249 -11.05 4.57 25.45
CA VAL A 249 -9.65 4.56 25.93
C VAL A 249 -9.41 3.51 27.01
N ASN A 250 -10.40 3.20 27.84
CA ASN A 250 -10.26 2.24 28.94
C ASN A 250 -10.21 0.76 28.49
N ARG A 251 -10.56 0.47 27.23
CA ARG A 251 -10.41 -0.88 26.68
C ARG A 251 -8.94 -1.13 26.35
N VAL A 252 -8.41 -2.30 26.73
CA VAL A 252 -6.98 -2.64 26.61
C VAL A 252 -6.33 -2.29 25.25
N PRO A 253 -6.84 -2.75 24.09
CA PRO A 253 -6.22 -2.40 22.80
C PRO A 253 -6.34 -0.89 22.48
N HIS A 254 -7.42 -0.24 22.95
CA HIS A 254 -7.61 1.20 22.77
C HIS A 254 -6.67 2.03 23.66
N LYS A 255 -6.28 1.53 24.82
CA LYS A 255 -5.28 2.17 25.70
C LYS A 255 -3.90 2.23 25.02
N ILE A 256 -3.48 1.12 24.41
CA ILE A 256 -2.20 1.02 23.70
C ILE A 256 -2.21 1.87 22.43
N THR A 257 -3.29 1.81 21.64
CA THR A 257 -3.43 2.69 20.46
C THR A 257 -3.51 4.17 20.81
N SER A 258 -4.09 4.55 21.96
CA SER A 258 -4.07 5.94 22.43
C SER A 258 -2.64 6.42 22.73
N CYS A 259 -1.80 5.54 23.29
CA CYS A 259 -0.38 5.86 23.52
C CYS A 259 0.38 6.02 22.19
N LEU A 260 0.13 5.13 21.22
CA LEU A 260 0.67 5.26 19.86
C LEU A 260 0.29 6.59 19.21
N ILE A 261 -0.99 6.98 19.29
CA ILE A 261 -1.48 8.26 18.75
C ILE A 261 -0.81 9.44 19.47
N LEU A 262 -0.64 9.36 20.79
CA LEU A 262 0.07 10.39 21.56
C LEU A 262 1.53 10.52 21.12
N SER A 263 2.25 9.41 20.89
CA SER A 263 3.61 9.44 20.35
C SER A 263 3.65 10.04 18.95
N GLN A 264 2.62 9.81 18.12
CA GLN A 264 2.49 10.43 16.80
C GLN A 264 2.25 11.95 16.89
N VAL A 265 1.43 12.41 17.84
CA VAL A 265 1.27 13.84 18.14
C VAL A 265 2.61 14.45 18.51
N LEU A 266 3.37 13.82 19.41
CA LEU A 266 4.71 14.29 19.78
C LEU A 266 5.65 14.35 18.57
N ALA A 267 5.69 13.32 17.73
CA ALA A 267 6.51 13.30 16.51
C ALA A 267 6.14 14.45 15.55
N CYS A 268 4.85 14.65 15.28
CA CYS A 268 4.37 15.72 14.40
C CYS A 268 4.66 17.11 14.99
N THR A 269 4.46 17.30 16.30
CA THR A 269 4.80 18.58 16.96
C THR A 269 6.30 18.87 16.92
N GLY A 270 7.14 17.87 17.17
CA GLY A 270 8.60 18.01 17.07
C GLY A 270 9.05 18.35 15.65
N ALA A 271 8.44 17.73 14.64
CA ALA A 271 8.72 18.02 13.24
C ALA A 271 8.28 19.43 12.81
N ILE A 272 7.13 19.91 13.30
CA ILE A 272 6.66 21.28 13.03
C ILE A 272 7.59 22.28 13.73
N LEU A 273 7.93 22.06 15.00
CA LEU A 273 8.84 22.92 15.74
C LEU A 273 10.22 23.02 15.05
N TRP A 274 10.76 21.89 14.58
CA TRP A 274 12.04 21.84 13.87
C TRP A 274 12.03 22.62 12.54
N ASN A 275 10.90 22.66 11.85
CA ASN A 275 10.77 23.37 10.57
C ASN A 275 10.39 24.85 10.72
N THR A 276 9.84 25.26 11.87
CA THR A 276 9.36 26.64 12.10
C THR A 276 10.33 27.50 12.88
N LEU A 277 11.11 26.92 13.80
CA LEU A 277 12.13 27.65 14.54
C LEU A 277 13.48 27.60 13.83
N GLU A 278 13.97 28.75 13.39
CA GLU A 278 15.29 28.90 12.76
C GLU A 278 16.45 28.72 13.76
N ASN A 279 16.18 28.89 15.07
CA ASN A 279 17.15 28.74 16.14
C ASN A 279 17.43 27.25 16.45
N LYS A 280 18.33 26.67 15.67
CA LYS A 280 18.82 25.29 15.85
C LYS A 280 19.93 25.16 16.88
N GLU A 281 20.54 26.28 17.26
CA GLU A 281 21.61 26.32 18.25
C GLU A 281 21.08 26.59 19.67
N GLY A 282 21.62 25.89 20.66
CA GLY A 282 21.30 26.06 22.07
C GLY A 282 20.17 25.17 22.61
N TRP A 283 19.55 25.58 23.71
CA TRP A 283 18.57 24.75 24.46
C TRP A 283 17.31 24.42 23.65
N ALA A 284 16.90 25.32 22.76
CA ALA A 284 15.72 25.14 21.92
C ALA A 284 15.90 23.98 20.93
N GLY A 285 17.08 23.84 20.32
CA GLY A 285 17.41 22.72 19.42
C GLY A 285 17.35 21.36 20.13
N TYR A 286 17.85 21.29 21.37
CA TYR A 286 17.77 20.06 22.18
C TYR A 286 16.32 19.66 22.49
N VAL A 287 15.48 20.63 22.85
CA VAL A 287 14.06 20.36 23.13
C VAL A 287 13.32 19.90 21.87
N GLN A 288 13.55 20.56 20.72
CA GLN A 288 12.96 20.16 19.45
C GLN A 288 13.37 18.74 19.05
N PHE A 289 14.67 18.45 19.11
CA PHE A 289 15.21 17.12 18.81
C PHE A 289 14.67 16.05 19.75
N SER A 290 14.60 16.33 21.06
CA SER A 290 14.07 15.38 22.04
C SER A 290 12.60 15.07 21.80
N ILE A 291 11.76 16.07 21.56
CA ILE A 291 10.32 15.87 21.31
C ILE A 291 10.12 15.04 20.03
N PHE A 292 10.85 15.38 18.97
CA PHE A 292 10.79 14.66 17.70
C PHE A 292 11.25 13.20 17.85
N SER A 293 12.46 12.99 18.40
CA SER A 293 13.06 11.66 18.56
C SER A 293 12.26 10.77 19.51
N LEU A 294 11.77 11.32 20.62
CA LEU A 294 10.90 10.59 21.55
C LEU A 294 9.62 10.14 20.85
N GLY A 295 8.97 11.03 20.09
CA GLY A 295 7.75 10.71 19.36
C GLY A 295 7.97 9.61 18.32
N VAL A 296 9.03 9.72 17.50
CA VAL A 296 9.34 8.76 16.43
C VAL A 296 9.73 7.38 16.97
N TYR A 297 10.59 7.31 17.98
CA TYR A 297 11.00 6.02 18.55
C TYR A 297 9.89 5.38 19.37
N SER A 298 9.11 6.18 20.10
CA SER A 298 7.97 5.69 20.87
C SER A 298 6.85 5.17 19.95
N SER A 299 6.55 5.85 18.84
CA SER A 299 5.54 5.37 17.90
C SER A 299 5.91 3.99 17.32
N ARG A 300 7.18 3.78 16.97
CA ARG A 300 7.69 2.48 16.52
C ARG A 300 7.53 1.39 17.58
N LEU A 301 7.94 1.63 18.83
CA LEU A 301 7.77 0.64 19.90
C LEU A 301 6.28 0.36 20.21
N TRP A 302 5.44 1.39 20.24
CA TRP A 302 4.01 1.22 20.48
C TRP A 302 3.32 0.42 19.35
N THR A 303 3.78 0.53 18.10
CA THR A 303 3.28 -0.34 17.01
C THR A 303 3.62 -1.81 17.25
N ALA A 304 4.84 -2.12 17.68
CA ALA A 304 5.26 -3.48 18.00
C ALA A 304 4.51 -4.03 19.22
N ILE A 305 4.41 -3.23 20.29
CA ILE A 305 3.64 -3.56 21.50
C ILE A 305 2.18 -3.81 21.15
N LEU A 306 1.57 -2.99 20.30
CA LEU A 306 0.19 -3.19 19.86
C LEU A 306 0.00 -4.53 19.15
N ALA A 307 0.92 -4.91 18.25
CA ALA A 307 0.89 -6.20 17.59
C ALA A 307 0.99 -7.37 18.60
N ILE A 308 1.92 -7.28 19.55
CA ILE A 308 2.10 -8.28 20.62
C ILE A 308 0.85 -8.37 21.51
N VAL A 309 0.26 -7.23 21.88
CA VAL A 309 -0.98 -7.17 22.69
C VAL A 309 -2.14 -7.85 21.96
N LEU A 310 -2.30 -7.59 20.65
CA LEU A 310 -3.33 -8.24 19.84
C LEU A 310 -3.09 -9.76 19.74
N LEU A 311 -1.83 -10.19 19.56
CA LEU A 311 -1.47 -11.60 19.54
C LEU A 311 -1.79 -12.28 20.88
N PHE A 312 -1.42 -11.68 22.01
CA PHE A 312 -1.71 -12.24 23.33
C PHE A 312 -3.20 -12.20 23.68
N LEU A 313 -3.97 -11.23 23.20
CA LEU A 313 -5.42 -11.25 23.35
C LEU A 313 -6.06 -12.41 22.56
N GLN A 314 -5.43 -12.88 21.49
CA GLN A 314 -5.90 -14.02 20.70
C GLN A 314 -5.41 -15.36 21.27
N CYS A 315 -4.16 -15.44 21.72
CA CYS A 315 -3.52 -16.68 22.19
C CYS A 315 -3.68 -16.93 23.69
N ARG A 316 -3.96 -15.90 24.50
CA ARG A 316 -4.00 -15.94 25.97
C ARG A 316 -5.22 -15.16 26.51
N SER A 317 -5.38 -15.15 27.83
CA SER A 317 -6.48 -14.47 28.50
C SER A 317 -6.22 -12.98 28.73
N LEU A 318 -7.29 -12.19 28.84
CA LEU A 318 -7.24 -10.75 29.12
C LEU A 318 -6.47 -10.41 30.41
N CYS A 319 -6.58 -11.26 31.44
CA CYS A 319 -5.90 -11.06 32.73
C CYS A 319 -4.37 -11.10 32.59
N PHE A 320 -3.84 -11.97 31.72
CA PHE A 320 -2.41 -12.03 31.42
C PHE A 320 -1.92 -10.72 30.80
N VAL A 321 -2.67 -10.19 29.82
CA VAL A 321 -2.32 -8.93 29.15
C VAL A 321 -2.36 -7.76 30.13
N LEU A 322 -3.38 -7.69 31.00
CA LEU A 322 -3.50 -6.62 32.01
C LEU A 322 -2.30 -6.54 32.96
N LYS A 323 -1.73 -7.69 33.36
CA LYS A 323 -0.50 -7.73 34.18
C LYS A 323 0.74 -7.22 33.42
N LEU A 324 0.77 -7.37 32.09
CA LEU A 324 1.90 -7.00 31.25
C LEU A 324 1.85 -5.53 30.79
N ILE A 325 0.68 -4.87 30.87
CA ILE A 325 0.51 -3.44 30.55
C ILE A 325 1.56 -2.52 31.22
N PRO A 326 1.81 -2.55 32.55
CA PRO A 326 2.79 -1.65 33.15
C PRO A 326 4.19 -1.82 32.56
N VAL A 327 4.58 -3.06 32.24
CA VAL A 327 5.86 -3.36 31.57
C VAL A 327 5.89 -2.74 30.18
N PHE A 328 4.81 -2.86 29.41
CA PHE A 328 4.70 -2.22 28.09
C PHE A 328 4.78 -0.69 28.15
N PHE A 329 4.22 -0.05 29.19
CA PHE A 329 4.36 1.39 29.39
C PHE A 329 5.80 1.82 29.69
N ILE A 330 6.51 1.05 30.53
CA ILE A 330 7.93 1.30 30.83
C ILE A 330 8.77 1.16 29.55
N ILE A 331 8.53 0.12 28.75
CA ILE A 331 9.27 -0.10 27.50
C ILE A 331 8.91 0.97 26.46
N GLY A 332 7.63 1.23 26.24
CA GLY A 332 7.13 2.12 25.18
C GLY A 332 7.48 3.60 25.35
N TRP A 333 7.71 4.06 26.58
CA TRP A 333 8.14 5.44 26.87
C TRP A 333 9.58 5.52 27.39
N GLY A 334 10.01 4.58 28.22
CA GLY A 334 11.32 4.61 28.86
C GLY A 334 12.47 4.33 27.88
N LEU A 335 12.34 3.33 26.99
CA LEU A 335 13.39 3.01 26.03
C LEU A 335 13.63 4.15 25.01
N PRO A 336 12.59 4.76 24.40
CA PRO A 336 12.74 5.93 23.52
C PRO A 336 13.39 7.13 24.20
N LEU A 337 13.00 7.39 25.46
CA LEU A 337 13.54 8.49 26.25
C LEU A 337 15.02 8.28 26.55
N LEU A 338 15.40 7.07 26.96
CA LEU A 338 16.79 6.70 27.19
C LEU A 338 17.63 6.85 25.91
N MET A 339 17.11 6.38 24.77
CA MET A 339 17.81 6.51 23.47
C MET A 339 17.97 7.97 23.05
N SER A 340 16.95 8.80 23.24
CA SER A 340 17.05 10.24 22.93
C SER A 340 18.09 10.94 23.81
N ILE A 341 18.16 10.60 25.10
CA ILE A 341 19.17 11.17 26.01
C ILE A 341 20.59 10.73 25.60
N LEU A 342 20.79 9.45 25.28
CA LEU A 342 22.10 8.95 24.82
C LEU A 342 22.55 9.65 23.54
N LEU A 343 21.66 9.86 22.57
CA LEU A 343 21.99 10.60 21.34
C LEU A 343 22.40 12.04 21.63
N LEU A 344 21.72 12.72 22.57
CA LEU A 344 22.10 14.08 22.99
C LEU A 344 23.46 14.15 23.69
N LEU A 345 23.80 13.14 24.49
CA LEU A 345 25.06 13.09 25.23
C LEU A 345 26.26 12.77 24.33
N TYR A 346 26.09 11.84 23.38
CA TYR A 346 27.18 11.34 22.53
C TYR A 346 27.26 12.01 21.16
N GLY A 347 26.19 12.63 20.67
CA GLY A 347 26.12 13.19 19.31
C GLY A 347 26.89 14.51 19.09
N ARG A 348 27.57 15.04 20.12
CA ARG A 348 28.23 16.36 20.05
C ARG A 348 29.55 16.38 19.27
N THR A 349 30.11 15.22 18.95
CA THR A 349 31.51 15.14 18.48
C THR A 349 31.71 15.17 16.97
N ASP A 350 30.70 14.90 16.13
CA ASP A 350 30.92 14.61 14.69
C ASP A 350 29.93 15.27 13.69
N SER A 351 29.16 16.31 14.06
CA SER A 351 28.20 16.90 13.10
C SER A 351 28.87 17.76 12.01
N LEU A 352 28.73 17.34 10.76
CA LEU A 352 29.05 18.14 9.57
C LEU A 352 27.94 19.19 9.33
N PRO A 353 28.27 20.46 8.99
CA PRO A 353 27.31 21.57 8.93
C PRO A 353 26.20 21.43 7.87
N TYR A 354 26.30 20.43 6.99
CA TYR A 354 25.32 20.11 5.96
C TYR A 354 24.21 19.16 6.46
N GLU A 355 24.48 18.32 7.47
CA GLU A 355 23.53 17.36 8.04
C GLU A 355 22.56 17.99 9.06
N ASP A 356 22.85 19.19 9.56
CA ASP A 356 22.09 19.92 10.58
C ASP A 356 20.66 20.33 10.20
N LYS A 357 20.23 20.03 8.96
CA LYS A 357 18.95 20.50 8.45
C LYS A 357 17.81 19.48 8.56
N ASN A 358 18.09 18.17 8.57
CA ASN A 358 17.06 17.13 8.71
C ASN A 358 17.06 16.55 10.15
N PRO A 359 15.91 16.55 10.85
CA PRO A 359 15.85 16.05 12.23
C PRO A 359 16.13 14.55 12.38
N ASN A 360 16.01 13.77 11.29
CA ASN A 360 16.31 12.33 11.29
C ASN A 360 17.81 12.01 11.18
N PHE A 361 18.64 12.99 10.79
CA PHE A 361 20.09 12.83 10.59
C PHE A 361 20.90 13.88 11.35
N ALA A 362 20.30 14.57 12.33
CA ALA A 362 20.94 15.63 13.10
C ALA A 362 22.21 15.17 13.83
N TYR A 363 22.30 13.88 14.17
CA TYR A 363 23.50 13.25 14.75
C TYR A 363 24.12 12.18 13.83
N GLY A 364 23.88 12.30 12.52
CA GLY A 364 24.49 11.49 11.47
C GLY A 364 24.24 9.98 11.60
N VAL A 365 25.30 9.20 11.32
CA VAL A 365 25.26 7.74 11.20
C VAL A 365 24.79 7.04 12.49
N PHE A 366 25.13 7.57 13.67
CA PHE A 366 24.73 6.96 14.95
C PHE A 366 23.21 6.99 15.14
N GLN A 367 22.55 8.11 14.80
CA GLN A 367 21.10 8.21 14.85
C GLN A 367 20.42 7.26 13.85
N ALA A 368 21.00 7.11 12.65
CA ALA A 368 20.52 6.17 11.65
C ALA A 368 20.65 4.72 12.11
N ILE A 369 21.78 4.32 12.70
CA ILE A 369 21.98 2.98 13.26
C ILE A 369 20.95 2.69 14.35
N VAL A 370 20.78 3.58 15.33
CA VAL A 370 19.78 3.40 16.41
C VAL A 370 18.37 3.27 15.85
N ALA A 371 18.01 4.13 14.89
CA ALA A 371 16.71 4.11 14.23
C ALA A 371 16.47 2.79 13.48
N VAL A 372 17.46 2.29 12.74
CA VAL A 372 17.38 1.03 11.98
C VAL A 372 17.35 -0.18 12.92
N SER A 373 18.24 -0.24 13.91
CA SER A 373 18.25 -1.32 14.91
C SER A 373 16.92 -1.42 15.65
N LEU A 374 16.33 -0.29 16.04
CA LEU A 374 15.01 -0.26 16.68
C LEU A 374 13.91 -0.75 15.74
N LEU A 375 13.95 -0.36 14.46
CA LEU A 375 13.01 -0.87 13.46
C LEU A 375 13.14 -2.37 13.29
N VAL A 376 14.37 -2.88 13.11
CA VAL A 376 14.65 -4.30 12.95
C VAL A 376 14.15 -5.09 14.17
N LEU A 377 14.41 -4.61 15.39
CA LEU A 377 13.92 -5.23 16.62
C LEU A 377 12.38 -5.24 16.68
N CYS A 378 11.73 -4.15 16.27
CA CYS A 378 10.27 -4.08 16.18
C CYS A 378 9.67 -5.03 15.12
N PHE A 379 10.38 -5.26 14.03
CA PHE A 379 9.96 -6.17 12.96
C PHE A 379 10.19 -7.64 13.31
N ILE A 380 11.35 -7.97 13.91
CA ILE A 380 11.74 -9.33 14.32
C ILE A 380 10.99 -9.78 15.58
N GLY A 381 10.48 -8.86 16.40
CA GLY A 381 9.66 -9.14 17.58
C GLY A 381 8.31 -9.83 17.32
N LYS A 382 8.06 -10.33 16.09
CA LYS A 382 7.01 -11.30 15.80
C LYS A 382 7.54 -12.70 16.13
N PRO A 383 7.09 -13.34 17.22
CA PRO A 383 7.33 -14.77 17.42
C PRO A 383 6.61 -15.62 16.37
#